data_AF-A0A7S1KJB5-F1
#
_entry.id   AF-A0A7S1KJB5-F1
#
_cell.length_a   1.000
_cell.length_b   1.000
_cell.length_c   1.000
_cell.angle_alpha   90.00
_cell.angle_beta   90.00
_cell.angle_gamma   90.00
#
_symmetry.space_group_name_H-M   'P 1'
#
loop_
_entity.id
_entity.type
_entity.pdbx_description
1 polymer ?
#
loop_
_entity_poly.entity_id
_entity_poly.type
_entity_poly.pdbx_seq_one_letter_code
_entity_poly.pdbx_strand_id
1 'polypeptide(L)'
;SCLKQVRGLWRTWGKWGDLFEHIPAASAGQPGPLRHLQIIGGIEHERYRRTLEQYRAEISRLQDVLTSCGCQKSLTRFDVQIPPFAKYDDLAALLTVDGFVSTCCAPDVPLTVSIEV
;
A
#
# COMPACT_ATOMS: atom_id res chain seq x y z
N SER A 1 -10.82 -20.28 1.65
CA SER A 1 -9.38 -20.06 1.39
C SER A 1 -9.06 -18.60 1.67
N CYS A 2 -8.03 -18.27 2.46
CA CYS A 2 -7.65 -16.88 2.75
C CYS A 2 -6.45 -16.49 1.89
N LEU A 3 -6.52 -15.34 1.22
CA LEU A 3 -5.45 -14.86 0.36
C LEU A 3 -4.25 -14.47 1.23
N LYS A 4 -3.11 -15.14 1.01
CA LYS A 4 -1.89 -14.88 1.78
C LYS A 4 -0.93 -13.94 1.06
N GLN A 5 -0.86 -14.02 -0.27
CA GLN A 5 0.14 -13.29 -1.04
C GLN A 5 -0.43 -12.88 -2.39
N VAL A 6 -0.18 -11.64 -2.79
CA VAL A 6 -0.36 -11.17 -4.15
C VAL A 6 0.98 -10.68 -4.65
N ARG A 7 1.65 -11.54 -5.42
CA ARG A 7 2.94 -11.22 -6.05
C ARG A 7 2.69 -10.69 -7.45
N GLY A 8 3.60 -9.87 -7.95
CA GLY A 8 3.51 -9.32 -9.30
C GLY A 8 4.63 -8.34 -9.60
N LEU A 9 4.61 -7.83 -10.83
CA LEU A 9 5.40 -6.67 -11.23
C LEU A 9 5.19 -5.49 -10.29
N TRP A 10 6.19 -4.61 -10.25
CA TRP A 10 6.07 -3.29 -9.67
C TRP A 10 4.87 -2.58 -10.31
N ARG A 11 3.97 -2.05 -9.48
CA ARG A 11 2.76 -1.33 -9.89
C ARG A 11 2.62 -0.08 -9.05
N THR A 12 1.99 0.93 -9.62
CA THR A 12 1.65 2.14 -8.87
C THR A 12 0.63 1.86 -7.77
N TRP A 13 0.56 2.74 -6.77
CA TRP A 13 -0.45 2.72 -5.71
C TRP A 13 -1.87 2.58 -6.26
N GLY A 14 -2.24 3.41 -7.25
CA GLY A 14 -3.54 3.36 -7.91
C GLY A 14 -3.86 1.99 -8.54
N LYS A 15 -2.90 1.41 -9.28
CA LYS A 15 -3.08 0.09 -9.92
C LYS A 15 -3.26 -1.04 -8.91
N TRP A 16 -2.60 -0.96 -7.76
CA TRP A 16 -2.87 -1.89 -6.66
C TRP A 16 -4.26 -1.67 -6.07
N GLY A 17 -4.68 -0.41 -5.89
CA GLY A 17 -6.04 -0.06 -5.46
C GLY A 17 -7.10 -0.70 -6.35
N ASP A 18 -6.98 -0.50 -7.66
CA ASP A 18 -7.90 -1.07 -8.67
C ASP A 18 -7.99 -2.61 -8.55
N LEU A 19 -6.87 -3.29 -8.30
CA LEU A 19 -6.86 -4.73 -8.14
C LEU A 19 -7.67 -5.18 -6.92
N PHE A 20 -7.47 -4.51 -5.78
CA PHE A 20 -8.10 -4.91 -4.53
C PHE A 20 -9.56 -4.45 -4.40
N GLU A 21 -10.01 -3.45 -5.17
CA GLU A 21 -11.43 -3.04 -5.19
C GLU A 21 -12.39 -4.14 -5.62
N HIS A 22 -11.89 -5.12 -6.38
CA HIS A 22 -12.69 -6.27 -6.80
C HIS A 22 -12.88 -7.30 -5.68
N ILE A 23 -12.18 -7.14 -4.55
CA ILE A 23 -12.31 -8.02 -3.39
C ILE A 23 -13.43 -7.47 -2.49
N PRO A 24 -14.38 -8.32 -2.05
CA PRO A 24 -15.46 -7.86 -1.20
C PRO A 24 -14.96 -7.39 0.16
N ALA A 25 -15.53 -6.29 0.66
CA ALA A 25 -15.28 -5.81 2.00
C ALA A 25 -15.70 -6.84 3.07
N ALA A 26 -15.06 -6.76 4.23
CA ALA A 26 -15.45 -7.52 5.41
C ALA A 26 -16.86 -7.11 5.85
N SER A 27 -17.75 -8.09 6.05
CA SER A 27 -19.01 -7.83 6.73
C SER A 27 -18.76 -7.43 8.18
N ALA A 28 -19.66 -6.62 8.76
CA ALA A 28 -19.51 -6.16 10.14
C ALA A 28 -19.30 -7.33 11.12
N GLY A 29 -18.24 -7.26 11.91
CA GLY A 29 -17.88 -8.29 12.90
C GLY A 29 -17.31 -9.58 12.31
N GLN A 30 -17.15 -9.68 10.98
CA GLN A 30 -16.51 -10.83 10.34
C GLN A 30 -15.08 -10.51 9.92
N PRO A 31 -14.16 -11.47 10.06
CA PRO A 31 -12.81 -11.29 9.56
C PRO A 31 -12.80 -11.26 8.03
N GLY A 32 -12.35 -10.14 7.45
CA GLY A 32 -12.35 -9.91 6.00
C GLY A 32 -11.46 -10.86 5.20
N PRO A 33 -11.64 -10.96 3.87
CA PRO A 33 -10.91 -11.88 3.00
C PRO A 33 -9.38 -11.67 3.02
N LEU A 34 -8.92 -10.45 3.34
CA LEU A 34 -7.50 -10.10 3.39
C LEU A 34 -6.89 -10.12 4.80
N ARG A 35 -7.60 -10.65 5.81
CA ARG A 35 -7.08 -10.75 7.20
C ARG A 35 -5.74 -11.48 7.38
N HIS A 36 -5.34 -12.25 6.38
CA HIS A 36 -4.10 -13.03 6.38
C HIS A 36 -3.19 -12.66 5.21
N LEU A 37 -3.44 -11.51 4.57
CA LEU A 37 -2.58 -11.00 3.51
C LEU A 37 -1.26 -10.58 4.14
N GLN A 38 -0.19 -11.24 3.72
CA GLN A 38 1.17 -11.07 4.24
C GLN A 38 2.06 -10.30 3.26
N ILE A 39 1.81 -10.42 1.96
CA ILE A 39 2.68 -9.87 0.93
C ILE A 39 1.85 -9.23 -0.18
N ILE A 40 2.19 -7.99 -0.49
CA ILE A 40 1.82 -7.29 -1.73
C ILE A 40 3.10 -7.15 -2.54
N GLY A 41 3.02 -7.26 -3.87
CA GLY A 41 4.16 -7.01 -4.75
C GLY A 41 4.69 -5.58 -4.63
N GLY A 42 5.82 -5.31 -5.29
CA GLY A 42 6.46 -4.00 -5.20
C GLY A 42 5.55 -2.85 -5.63
N ILE A 43 5.66 -1.72 -4.95
CA ILE A 43 4.97 -0.48 -5.30
C ILE A 43 5.93 0.47 -5.98
N GLU A 44 5.63 0.80 -7.23
CA GLU A 44 6.46 1.65 -8.09
C GLU A 44 6.08 3.12 -7.96
N HIS A 45 7.09 3.98 -8.01
CA HIS A 45 6.86 5.40 -8.21
C HIS A 45 6.73 5.70 -9.71
N GLU A 46 5.58 6.24 -10.12
CA GLU A 46 5.39 6.65 -11.51
C GLU A 46 6.08 7.99 -11.78
N ARG A 47 7.23 7.93 -12.47
CA ARG A 47 8.12 9.09 -12.73
C ARG A 47 7.47 10.23 -13.53
N TYR A 48 6.37 9.97 -14.23
CA TYR A 48 5.74 10.94 -15.11
C TYR A 48 4.23 10.95 -14.87
N ARG A 49 3.65 12.15 -14.68
CA ARG A 49 2.20 12.46 -14.73
C ARG A 49 1.37 12.42 -13.44
N ARG A 50 1.96 12.37 -12.23
CA ARG A 50 1.17 12.62 -11.01
C ARG A 50 1.58 13.85 -10.22
N THR A 51 0.58 14.58 -9.75
CA THR A 51 0.75 15.55 -8.68
C THR A 51 0.95 14.82 -7.35
N LEU A 52 1.57 15.51 -6.39
CA LEU A 52 1.68 14.98 -5.03
C LEU A 52 0.32 14.62 -4.42
N GLU A 53 -0.70 15.44 -4.70
CA GLU A 53 -2.07 15.19 -4.23
C GLU A 53 -2.62 13.87 -4.77
N GLN A 54 -2.43 13.60 -6.07
CA GLN A 54 -2.83 12.33 -6.67
C GLN A 54 -2.07 11.15 -6.06
N TYR A 55 -0.76 11.30 -5.84
CA TYR A 55 0.04 10.27 -5.20
C TYR A 55 -0.48 9.94 -3.78
N ARG A 56 -0.78 10.95 -2.98
CA ARG A 56 -1.34 10.78 -1.63
C ARG A 56 -2.73 10.16 -1.67
N ALA A 57 -3.60 10.62 -2.56
CA ALA A 57 -4.94 10.10 -2.72
C ALA A 57 -4.95 8.60 -3.07
N GLU A 58 -4.02 8.16 -3.92
CA GLU A 58 -3.89 6.75 -4.27
C GLU A 58 -3.39 5.88 -3.11
N ILE A 59 -2.46 6.39 -2.28
CA ILE A 59 -2.02 5.68 -1.06
C ILE A 59 -3.21 5.51 -0.11
N SER A 60 -3.93 6.60 0.17
CA SER A 60 -5.11 6.57 1.05
C SER A 60 -6.18 5.62 0.51
N ARG A 61 -6.48 5.67 -0.79
CA ARG A 61 -7.43 4.75 -1.42
C ARG A 61 -7.01 3.29 -1.26
N LEU A 62 -5.74 2.96 -1.51
CA LEU A 62 -5.25 1.58 -1.32
C LEU A 62 -5.37 1.15 0.14
N GLN A 63 -5.01 2.02 1.09
CA GLN A 63 -5.16 1.75 2.52
C GLN A 63 -6.62 1.43 2.87
N ASP A 64 -7.56 2.24 2.41
CA ASP A 64 -8.99 2.10 2.71
C ASP A 64 -9.55 0.79 2.14
N VAL A 65 -9.20 0.46 0.90
CA VAL A 65 -9.62 -0.80 0.26
C VAL A 65 -9.05 -2.00 1.02
N LEU A 66 -7.76 -1.99 1.34
CA LEU A 66 -7.14 -3.09 2.09
C LEU A 66 -7.76 -3.23 3.50
N THR A 67 -7.95 -2.13 4.21
CA THR A 67 -8.51 -2.11 5.56
C THR A 67 -9.96 -2.59 5.56
N SER A 68 -10.77 -2.13 4.60
CA SER A 68 -12.17 -2.57 4.46
C SER A 68 -12.26 -4.06 4.12
N CYS A 69 -11.29 -4.61 3.39
CA CYS A 69 -11.17 -6.03 3.12
C CYS A 69 -10.56 -6.84 4.29
N GLY A 70 -10.24 -6.19 5.42
CA GLY A 70 -9.75 -6.83 6.64
C GLY A 70 -8.22 -6.92 6.78
N CYS A 71 -7.45 -6.28 5.91
CA CYS A 71 -5.98 -6.20 6.05
C CYS A 71 -5.61 -5.16 7.11
N GLN A 72 -5.44 -5.61 8.36
CA GLN A 72 -4.98 -4.80 9.48
C GLN A 72 -3.79 -5.50 10.13
N LYS A 73 -2.63 -4.84 10.16
CA LYS A 73 -1.40 -5.37 10.77
C LYS A 73 -0.98 -6.77 10.30
N SER A 74 -1.33 -7.15 9.06
CA SER A 74 -1.11 -8.51 8.55
C SER A 74 0.04 -8.61 7.54
N LEU A 75 0.39 -7.51 6.86
CA LEU A 75 1.49 -7.51 5.91
C LEU A 75 2.80 -7.72 6.66
N THR A 76 3.57 -8.73 6.28
CA THR A 76 4.89 -9.04 6.85
C THR A 76 6.04 -8.62 5.93
N ARG A 77 5.73 -8.18 4.71
CA ARG A 77 6.69 -7.64 3.75
C ARG A 77 6.04 -6.56 2.91
N PHE A 78 6.73 -5.44 2.77
CA PHE A 78 6.28 -4.31 1.97
C PHE A 78 7.47 -3.67 1.24
N ASP A 79 7.46 -3.75 -0.09
CA ASP A 79 8.51 -3.23 -0.96
C ASP A 79 7.97 -1.99 -1.69
N VAL A 80 8.60 -0.82 -1.50
CA VAL A 80 8.12 0.46 -2.03
C VAL A 80 9.26 1.30 -2.60
N GLN A 81 9.03 1.89 -3.77
CA GLN A 81 9.86 2.94 -4.35
C GLN A 81 9.32 4.27 -3.87
N ILE A 82 10.18 5.05 -3.23
CA ILE A 82 9.83 6.39 -2.79
C ILE A 82 10.51 7.37 -3.77
N PRO A 83 9.78 8.38 -4.27
CA PRO A 83 10.39 9.39 -5.13
C PRO A 83 11.59 10.07 -4.45
N PRO A 84 12.58 10.54 -5.24
CA PRO A 84 13.66 11.36 -4.71
C PRO A 84 13.09 12.62 -4.04
N PHE A 85 13.52 12.89 -2.81
CA PHE A 85 13.09 14.03 -2.00
C PHE A 85 13.74 15.32 -2.51
N ALA A 86 13.16 15.94 -3.54
CA ALA A 86 13.66 17.17 -4.13
C ALA A 86 12.92 18.42 -3.60
N LYS A 87 11.77 18.27 -2.94
CA LYS A 87 10.87 19.36 -2.53
C LYS A 87 10.35 19.15 -1.11
N TYR A 88 10.01 20.27 -0.46
CA TYR A 88 9.42 20.27 0.89
C TYR A 88 8.15 19.42 1.00
N ASP A 89 7.35 19.38 -0.07
CA ASP A 89 6.09 18.64 -0.06
C ASP A 89 6.29 17.11 -0.06
N ASP A 90 7.51 16.61 -0.31
CA ASP A 90 7.79 15.18 -0.33
C ASP A 90 7.72 14.56 1.08
N LEU A 91 7.87 15.37 2.15
CA LEU A 91 7.65 14.93 3.52
C LEU A 91 6.18 14.53 3.75
N ALA A 92 5.23 15.21 3.10
CA ALA A 92 3.81 14.87 3.22
C ALA A 92 3.50 13.52 2.54
N ALA A 93 4.18 13.19 1.44
CA ALA A 93 4.09 11.86 0.83
C ALA A 93 4.63 10.78 1.79
N LEU A 94 5.79 11.00 2.41
CA LEU A 94 6.37 10.08 3.38
C LEU A 94 5.44 9.80 4.56
N LEU A 95 4.85 10.85 5.13
CA LEU A 95 3.88 10.69 6.23
C LEU A 95 2.65 9.88 5.81
N THR A 96 2.24 9.98 4.54
CA THR A 96 1.12 9.18 4.02
C THR A 96 1.51 7.70 3.88
N VAL A 97 2.76 7.41 3.45
CA VAL A 97 3.31 6.04 3.43
C VAL A 97 3.46 5.49 4.84
N ASP A 98 3.89 6.30 5.81
CA ASP A 98 3.98 5.92 7.22
C ASP A 98 2.59 5.58 7.80
N GLY A 99 1.56 6.37 7.47
CA GLY A 99 0.16 6.06 7.77
C GLY A 99 -0.27 4.69 7.22
N PHE A 100 0.11 4.38 5.99
CA PHE A 100 -0.14 3.08 5.38
C PHE A 100 0.54 1.94 6.13
N VAL A 101 1.84 2.08 6.42
CA VAL A 101 2.63 1.07 7.15
C VAL A 101 2.05 0.87 8.54
N SER A 102 1.76 1.94 9.26
CA SER A 102 1.17 1.88 10.59
C SER A 102 -0.23 1.26 10.61
N THR A 103 -0.97 1.24 9.49
CA THR A 103 -2.30 0.60 9.43
C THR A 103 -2.23 -0.86 8.99
N CYS A 104 -1.56 -1.14 7.87
CA CYS A 104 -1.63 -2.45 7.19
C CYS A 104 -0.47 -3.39 7.52
N CYS A 105 0.71 -2.86 7.91
CA CYS A 105 1.90 -3.67 8.17
C CYS A 105 1.95 -4.16 9.62
N ALA A 106 2.37 -5.40 9.80
CA ALA A 106 2.71 -5.95 11.10
C ALA A 106 3.82 -5.12 11.77
N PRO A 107 3.99 -5.20 13.09
CA PRO A 107 5.18 -4.64 13.75
C PRO A 107 6.47 -5.22 13.15
N ASP A 108 7.52 -4.40 13.05
CA ASP A 108 8.86 -4.80 12.60
C ASP A 108 8.94 -5.38 11.18
N VAL A 109 8.07 -4.92 10.28
CA VAL A 109 8.13 -5.32 8.88
C VAL A 109 9.39 -4.77 8.21
N PRO A 110 10.19 -5.61 7.55
CA PRO A 110 11.29 -5.15 6.73
C PRO A 110 10.74 -4.30 5.59
N LEU A 111 10.99 -3.00 5.65
CA LEU A 111 10.70 -2.03 4.61
C LEU A 111 11.90 -1.96 3.67
N THR A 112 11.72 -2.47 2.45
CA THR A 112 12.73 -2.26 1.39
C THR A 112 12.39 -0.96 0.67
N VAL A 113 13.18 0.08 0.94
CA VAL A 113 13.09 1.36 0.23
C VAL A 113 14.12 1.39 -0.88
N SER A 114 13.66 1.60 -2.12
CA SER A 114 14.56 1.86 -3.25
C SER A 114 14.43 3.33 -3.65
N ILE A 115 15.57 4.02 -3.70
CA ILE A 115 15.70 5.38 -4.23
C ILE A 115 16.30 5.24 -5.62
N GLU A 116 15.61 5.72 -6.64
CA GLU A 116 16.19 5.82 -7.98
C GLU A 116 17.07 7.06 -8.06
N VAL A 117 18.35 6.85 -8.39
CA VAL A 117 19.38 7.87 -8.58
C VAL A 117 19.34 8.41 -10.00
#